data_AF-A0A3N2LZQ3-F1
#
_entry.id   AF-A0A3N2LZQ3-F1
#
_cell.length_a   1.000
_cell.length_b   1.000
_cell.length_c   1.000
_cell.angle_alpha   90.00
_cell.angle_beta   90.00
_cell.angle_gamma   90.00
#
_symmetry.space_group_name_H-M   'P 1'
#
loop_
_entity.id
_entity.type
_entity.pdbx_description
1 polymer ?
#
loop_
_entity_poly.entity_id
_entity_poly.type
_entity_poly.pdbx_seq_one_letter_code
_entity_poly.pdbx_strand_id
1 'polypeptide(L)'
;MARGVDVISRKKDMANFERMIPLIMHFAAGVYGDEGKDLSLPYDEQFRLARIKGWSDDKDDPGGETMIDVTLTTYKSWCRQNGRREPSPSDLRNISYGDWRDVLKRMFWDRCRGDEIESQGLANLIVDWIWGSGAARIKDVQWIAGVKTDGIVGKDTLRALNGGIPEELFSKIYIARVCHYRKSKVAWKYMKGWLRRLEAIRPDGTFLIYGRRIVPFS
;
A
#
# COMPACT_ATOMS: atom_id res chain seq x y z
N MET A 1 52.14 -5.86 -3.32
CA MET A 1 51.42 -5.71 -2.05
C MET A 1 50.07 -5.07 -2.37
N ALA A 2 48.98 -5.77 -2.03
CA ALA A 2 47.62 -5.48 -2.46
C ALA A 2 47.04 -4.26 -1.73
N ARG A 3 46.35 -3.37 -2.47
CA ARG A 3 45.54 -2.30 -1.93
C ARG A 3 44.19 -2.89 -1.52
N GLY A 4 43.88 -2.86 -0.23
CA GLY A 4 42.54 -3.15 0.28
C GLY A 4 41.57 -2.06 -0.18
N VAL A 5 40.52 -2.47 -0.88
CA VAL A 5 39.37 -1.63 -1.18
C VAL A 5 38.44 -1.73 0.02
N ASP A 6 38.34 -0.64 0.79
CA ASP A 6 37.30 -0.49 1.80
C ASP A 6 35.93 -0.49 1.10
N VAL A 7 35.26 -1.63 1.12
CA VAL A 7 33.83 -1.74 0.79
C VAL A 7 33.08 -1.11 1.95
N ILE A 8 32.80 0.19 1.84
CA ILE A 8 31.82 0.87 2.69
C ILE A 8 30.50 0.12 2.48
N SER A 9 30.10 -0.67 3.48
CA SER A 9 28.77 -1.25 3.57
C SER A 9 27.78 -0.09 3.63
N ARG A 10 27.23 0.31 2.47
CA ARG A 10 26.04 1.16 2.43
C ARG A 10 24.97 0.37 3.18
N LYS A 11 24.53 0.87 4.35
CA LYS A 11 23.25 0.43 4.92
C LYS A 11 22.24 0.55 3.79
N LYS A 12 21.73 -0.58 3.35
CA LYS A 12 20.70 -0.62 2.30
C LYS A 12 19.48 0.07 2.93
N ASP A 13 19.02 1.16 2.33
CA ASP A 13 17.83 1.84 2.82
C ASP A 13 16.66 0.87 2.71
N MET A 14 16.07 0.53 3.85
CA MET A 14 14.87 -0.30 3.89
C MET A 14 13.67 0.50 3.41
N ALA A 15 12.63 -0.20 2.93
CA ALA A 15 11.40 0.46 2.54
C ALA A 15 10.74 1.16 3.76
N ASN A 16 10.09 2.29 3.50
CA ASN A 16 9.35 3.08 4.49
C ASN A 16 7.88 3.16 4.06
N PHE A 17 6.96 2.80 4.97
CA PHE A 17 5.53 2.78 4.70
C PHE A 17 4.92 4.16 4.45
N GLU A 18 5.49 5.22 5.03
CA GLU A 18 4.96 6.57 4.86
C GLU A 18 5.05 7.03 3.41
N ARG A 19 6.01 6.48 2.66
CA ARG A 19 6.16 6.72 1.23
C ARG A 19 4.97 6.24 0.41
N MET A 20 4.09 5.41 0.94
CA MET A 20 2.84 5.01 0.29
C MET A 20 1.70 6.03 0.45
N ILE A 21 1.79 6.93 1.43
CA ILE A 21 0.68 7.81 1.82
C ILE A 21 0.18 8.64 0.63
N PRO A 22 1.03 9.30 -0.18
CA PRO A 22 0.55 10.11 -1.31
C PRO A 22 -0.27 9.33 -2.33
N LEU A 23 0.11 8.06 -2.61
CA LEU A 23 -0.64 7.19 -3.51
C LEU A 23 -2.06 6.95 -2.97
N ILE A 24 -2.17 6.63 -1.67
CA ILE A 24 -3.46 6.34 -1.04
C ILE A 24 -4.32 7.61 -1.01
N MET A 25 -3.77 8.76 -0.60
CA MET A 25 -4.52 10.02 -0.56
C MET A 25 -5.06 10.40 -1.95
N HIS A 26 -4.26 10.21 -2.99
CA HIS A 26 -4.69 10.46 -4.36
C HIS A 26 -5.82 9.52 -4.79
N PHE A 27 -5.63 8.21 -4.67
CA PHE A 27 -6.58 7.25 -5.22
C PHE A 27 -7.82 7.01 -4.36
N ALA A 28 -7.75 7.28 -3.05
CA ALA A 28 -8.89 7.14 -2.15
C ALA A 28 -9.78 8.40 -2.11
N ALA A 29 -9.21 9.60 -2.31
CA ALA A 29 -9.94 10.85 -2.09
C ALA A 29 -9.68 11.95 -3.15
N GLY A 30 -8.84 11.69 -4.16
CA GLY A 30 -8.56 12.64 -5.23
C GLY A 30 -7.63 13.79 -4.82
N VAL A 31 -6.79 13.60 -3.78
CA VAL A 31 -5.77 14.59 -3.42
C VAL A 31 -4.77 14.72 -4.56
N TYR A 32 -4.61 15.92 -5.11
CA TYR A 32 -3.67 16.19 -6.20
C TYR A 32 -3.32 17.68 -6.25
N GLY A 33 -4.33 18.55 -6.18
CA GLY A 33 -4.15 20.00 -6.31
C GLY A 33 -3.69 20.40 -7.70
N ASP A 34 -3.30 21.67 -7.86
CA ASP A 34 -2.71 22.13 -9.12
C ASP A 34 -1.37 21.44 -9.34
N GLU A 35 -1.26 20.73 -10.46
CA GLU A 35 -0.04 20.05 -10.89
C GLU A 35 0.60 19.09 -9.86
N GLY A 36 -0.19 18.52 -8.94
CA GLY A 36 0.32 17.57 -7.94
C GLY A 36 0.85 18.22 -6.66
N LYS A 37 0.71 19.55 -6.50
CA LYS A 37 1.26 20.29 -5.34
C LYS A 37 0.77 19.75 -3.99
N ASP A 38 -0.48 19.28 -3.92
CA ASP A 38 -1.04 18.81 -2.66
C ASP A 38 -0.37 17.51 -2.19
N LEU A 39 0.16 16.69 -3.11
CA LEU A 39 0.90 15.47 -2.78
C LEU A 39 2.32 15.74 -2.26
N SER A 40 2.75 17.00 -2.26
CA SER A 40 4.02 17.47 -1.66
C SER A 40 3.81 18.13 -0.30
N LEU A 41 2.58 18.21 0.21
CA LEU A 41 2.31 18.70 1.56
C LEU A 41 2.73 17.68 2.62
N PRO A 42 2.91 18.09 3.89
CA PRO A 42 3.01 17.17 5.02
C PRO A 42 1.85 16.15 5.02
N TYR A 43 2.12 14.91 5.42
CA TYR A 43 1.16 13.80 5.26
C TYR A 43 -0.14 13.97 6.05
N ASP A 44 -0.10 14.64 7.20
CA ASP A 44 -1.27 15.01 7.98
C ASP A 44 -2.14 16.05 7.25
N GLU A 45 -1.52 16.99 6.53
CA GLU A 45 -2.21 17.94 5.68
C GLU A 45 -2.82 17.28 4.43
N GLN A 46 -2.10 16.33 3.80
CA GLN A 46 -2.67 15.51 2.72
C GLN A 46 -3.91 14.74 3.21
N PHE A 47 -3.84 14.17 4.42
CA PHE A 47 -4.96 13.49 5.04
C PHE A 47 -6.12 14.44 5.32
N ARG A 48 -5.86 15.67 5.78
CA ARG A 48 -6.89 16.69 5.98
C ARG A 48 -7.65 16.99 4.68
N LEU A 49 -6.94 17.11 3.55
CA LEU A 49 -7.56 17.28 2.24
C LEU A 49 -8.36 16.04 1.82
N ALA A 50 -7.79 14.84 2.03
CA ALA A 50 -8.46 13.58 1.72
C ALA A 50 -9.76 13.40 2.50
N ARG A 51 -9.81 13.85 3.75
CA ARG A 51 -11.02 13.74 4.60
C ARG A 51 -12.25 14.45 4.04
N ILE A 52 -12.08 15.46 3.20
CA ILE A 52 -13.19 16.21 2.59
C ILE A 52 -14.01 15.31 1.66
N LYS A 53 -13.37 14.36 0.97
CA LYS A 53 -13.98 13.54 -0.10
C LYS A 53 -13.79 12.02 0.09
N GLY A 54 -13.07 11.60 1.12
CA GLY A 54 -12.65 10.21 1.31
C GLY A 54 -13.69 9.27 1.87
N TRP A 55 -14.91 9.72 2.16
CA TRP A 55 -15.99 8.84 2.60
C TRP A 55 -16.68 8.17 1.41
N SER A 56 -16.92 6.86 1.51
CA SER A 56 -17.73 6.08 0.58
C SER A 56 -18.64 5.10 1.33
N ASP A 57 -19.82 4.84 0.77
CA ASP A 57 -20.72 3.75 1.16
C ASP A 57 -21.48 3.28 -0.09
N ASP A 58 -20.72 2.70 -1.02
CA ASP A 58 -21.24 2.25 -2.30
C ASP A 58 -21.77 0.81 -2.18
N LYS A 59 -23.03 0.60 -2.55
CA LYS A 59 -23.68 -0.73 -2.49
C LYS A 59 -22.97 -1.81 -3.33
N ASP A 60 -22.25 -1.42 -4.37
CA ASP A 60 -21.50 -2.34 -5.22
C ASP A 60 -20.08 -2.55 -4.70
N ASP A 61 -19.63 -1.77 -3.72
CA ASP A 61 -18.35 -1.95 -3.05
C ASP A 61 -18.48 -2.99 -1.93
N PRO A 62 -17.79 -4.15 -2.02
CA PRO A 62 -17.80 -5.13 -0.95
C PRO A 62 -17.19 -4.63 0.36
N GLY A 63 -16.44 -3.51 0.35
CA GLY A 63 -15.91 -2.86 1.54
C GLY A 63 -16.97 -2.12 2.37
N GLY A 64 -18.08 -1.71 1.74
CA GLY A 64 -19.14 -0.91 2.35
C GLY A 64 -18.62 0.44 2.87
N GLU A 65 -19.09 0.83 4.04
CA GLU A 65 -18.69 2.05 4.74
C GLU A 65 -17.17 2.17 4.90
N THR A 66 -16.59 3.15 4.21
CA THR A 66 -15.15 3.31 4.05
C THR A 66 -14.75 4.78 4.19
N MET A 67 -13.67 5.03 4.91
CA MET A 67 -13.05 6.35 5.02
C MET A 67 -11.57 6.27 4.61
N ILE A 68 -11.23 6.89 3.48
CA ILE A 68 -9.87 6.91 2.89
C ILE A 68 -9.31 5.47 2.87
N ASP A 69 -10.01 4.60 2.14
CA ASP A 69 -9.78 3.15 2.01
C ASP A 69 -9.87 2.30 3.30
N VAL A 70 -10.01 2.89 4.50
CA VAL A 70 -10.23 2.12 5.73
C VAL A 70 -11.71 1.76 5.86
N THR A 71 -12.03 0.48 5.74
CA THR A 71 -13.40 -0.04 5.94
C THR A 71 -13.78 -0.07 7.41
N LEU A 72 -15.08 0.00 7.71
CA LEU A 72 -15.57 -0.13 9.09
C LEU A 72 -15.15 -1.47 9.71
N THR A 73 -15.17 -2.56 8.95
CA THR A 73 -14.69 -3.88 9.41
C THR A 73 -13.23 -3.85 9.82
N THR A 74 -12.37 -3.19 9.03
CA THR A 74 -10.94 -3.04 9.35
C THR A 74 -10.77 -2.21 10.62
N TYR A 75 -11.47 -1.08 10.72
CA TYR A 75 -11.37 -0.20 11.88
C TYR A 75 -11.90 -0.85 13.17
N LYS A 76 -12.98 -1.63 13.09
CA LYS A 76 -13.46 -2.46 14.21
C LYS A 76 -12.40 -3.45 14.68
N SER A 77 -11.73 -4.15 13.76
CA SER A 77 -10.66 -5.08 14.08
C SER A 77 -9.47 -4.37 14.75
N TRP A 78 -9.08 -3.21 14.23
CA TRP A 78 -8.01 -2.39 14.80
C TRP A 78 -8.36 -1.88 16.21
N CYS A 79 -9.56 -1.33 16.42
CA CYS A 79 -10.03 -0.89 17.74
C CYS A 79 -9.98 -2.03 18.76
N ARG A 80 -10.46 -3.22 18.39
CA ARG A 80 -10.41 -4.41 19.25
C ARG A 80 -8.98 -4.80 19.62
N GLN A 81 -8.04 -4.78 18.67
CA GLN A 81 -6.62 -5.08 18.93
C GLN A 81 -5.93 -4.05 19.84
N ASN A 82 -6.50 -2.84 19.94
CA ASN A 82 -6.01 -1.76 20.79
C ASN A 82 -6.86 -1.58 22.07
N GLY A 83 -7.74 -2.53 22.40
CA GLY A 83 -8.58 -2.47 23.60
C GLY A 83 -9.59 -1.30 23.61
N ARG A 84 -9.90 -0.73 22.44
CA ARG A 84 -10.89 0.35 22.28
C ARG A 84 -12.29 -0.22 22.08
N ARG A 85 -13.31 0.57 22.41
CA ARG A 85 -14.71 0.22 22.11
C ARG A 85 -14.92 0.00 20.61
N GLU A 86 -15.93 -0.77 20.26
CA GLU A 86 -16.31 -0.95 18.86
C GLU A 86 -16.73 0.41 18.25
N PRO A 87 -16.14 0.82 17.10
CA PRO A 87 -16.48 2.06 16.43
C PRO A 87 -17.77 1.95 15.63
N SER A 88 -18.50 3.06 15.57
CA SER A 88 -19.62 3.31 14.67
C SER A 88 -19.13 3.87 13.31
N PRO A 89 -19.99 3.94 12.29
CA PRO A 89 -19.69 4.65 11.04
C PRO A 89 -19.29 6.12 11.26
N SER A 90 -19.90 6.78 12.25
CA SER A 90 -19.55 8.16 12.61
C SER A 90 -18.14 8.27 13.22
N ASP A 91 -17.74 7.29 14.03
CA ASP A 91 -16.37 7.20 14.53
C ASP A 91 -15.37 6.99 13.38
N LEU A 92 -15.73 6.16 12.37
CA LEU A 92 -14.90 5.95 11.19
C LEU A 92 -14.76 7.21 10.33
N ARG A 93 -15.86 7.94 10.06
CA ARG A 93 -15.81 9.25 9.38
C ARG A 93 -14.88 10.24 10.07
N ASN A 94 -14.76 10.09 11.40
CA ASN A 94 -13.94 10.96 12.24
C ASN A 94 -12.55 10.42 12.56
N ILE A 95 -12.12 9.30 11.96
CA ILE A 95 -10.81 8.68 12.21
C ILE A 95 -9.66 9.71 12.13
N SER A 96 -8.83 9.75 13.17
CA SER A 96 -7.69 10.67 13.23
C SER A 96 -6.61 10.25 12.21
N TYR A 97 -5.75 11.19 11.82
CA TYR A 97 -4.60 10.84 10.98
C TYR A 97 -3.71 9.79 11.65
N GLY A 98 -3.49 9.93 12.96
CA GLY A 98 -2.70 8.97 13.75
C GLY A 98 -3.28 7.56 13.72
N ASP A 99 -4.59 7.41 13.95
CA ASP A 99 -5.24 6.10 13.92
C ASP A 99 -5.28 5.52 12.49
N TRP A 100 -5.56 6.34 11.46
CA TRP A 100 -5.52 5.91 10.05
C TRP A 100 -4.12 5.44 9.64
N ARG A 101 -3.08 6.18 10.03
CA ARG A 101 -1.67 5.85 9.78
C ARG A 101 -1.27 4.57 10.52
N ASP A 102 -1.73 4.38 11.76
CA ASP A 102 -1.47 3.17 12.54
C ASP A 102 -2.17 1.94 11.95
N VAL A 103 -3.38 2.10 11.41
CA VAL A 103 -4.06 1.05 10.63
C VAL A 103 -3.20 0.64 9.44
N LEU A 104 -2.75 1.59 8.61
CA LEU A 104 -1.86 1.33 7.48
C LEU A 104 -0.58 0.60 7.91
N LYS A 105 0.07 1.07 8.97
CA LYS A 105 1.30 0.47 9.48
C LYS A 105 1.07 -0.95 10.00
N ARG A 106 0.27 -1.10 11.04
CA ARG A 106 0.22 -2.36 11.81
C ARG A 106 -0.62 -3.43 11.15
N MET A 107 -1.70 -3.07 10.46
CA MET A 107 -2.59 -4.07 9.86
C MET A 107 -2.12 -4.54 8.49
N PHE A 108 -1.36 -3.71 7.76
CA PHE A 108 -1.00 -3.98 6.37
C PHE A 108 0.52 -4.02 6.17
N TRP A 109 1.24 -2.94 6.46
CA TRP A 109 2.70 -2.89 6.25
C TRP A 109 3.46 -3.92 7.10
N ASP A 110 3.19 -3.97 8.40
CA ASP A 110 3.86 -4.89 9.34
C ASP A 110 3.47 -6.33 9.11
N ARG A 111 2.23 -6.55 8.66
CA ARG A 111 1.77 -7.87 8.22
C ARG A 111 2.60 -8.40 7.04
N CYS A 112 3.10 -7.50 6.20
CA CYS A 112 4.00 -7.81 5.10
C CYS A 112 5.48 -7.76 5.49
N ARG A 113 5.80 -7.41 6.74
CA ARG A 113 7.16 -7.08 7.19
C ARG A 113 7.84 -6.10 6.24
N GLY A 114 7.11 -5.06 5.83
CA GLY A 114 7.57 -4.11 4.81
C GLY A 114 8.88 -3.41 5.16
N ASP A 115 9.15 -3.21 6.45
CA ASP A 115 10.43 -2.65 6.95
C ASP A 115 11.65 -3.55 6.65
N GLU A 116 11.42 -4.80 6.22
CA GLU A 116 12.47 -5.78 5.88
C GLU A 116 12.53 -6.07 4.38
N ILE A 117 11.73 -5.36 3.56
CA ILE A 117 11.79 -5.42 2.10
C ILE A 117 12.75 -4.32 1.61
N GLU A 118 13.76 -4.70 0.84
CA GLU A 118 14.81 -3.76 0.41
C GLU A 118 14.37 -2.84 -0.74
N SER A 119 13.46 -3.29 -1.60
CA SER A 119 12.93 -2.48 -2.70
C SER A 119 11.66 -1.75 -2.26
N GLN A 120 11.72 -0.42 -2.21
CA GLN A 120 10.55 0.42 -1.93
C GLN A 120 9.41 0.19 -2.92
N GLY A 121 9.70 0.11 -4.23
CA GLY A 121 8.66 -0.10 -5.24
C GLY A 121 7.99 -1.46 -5.10
N LEU A 122 8.75 -2.50 -4.77
CA LEU A 122 8.20 -3.83 -4.50
C LEU A 122 7.33 -3.84 -3.23
N ALA A 123 7.80 -3.22 -2.15
CA ALA A 123 7.03 -3.07 -0.91
C ALA A 123 5.71 -2.31 -1.16
N ASN A 124 5.77 -1.18 -1.88
CA ASN A 124 4.60 -0.40 -2.27
C ASN A 124 3.59 -1.27 -3.04
N LEU A 125 4.04 -2.00 -4.06
CA LEU A 125 3.17 -2.84 -4.90
C LEU A 125 2.47 -3.94 -4.10
N ILE A 126 3.21 -4.63 -3.22
CA ILE A 126 2.70 -5.73 -2.40
C ILE A 126 1.69 -5.22 -1.38
N VAL A 127 2.09 -4.22 -0.59
CA VAL A 127 1.27 -3.71 0.52
C VAL A 127 0.01 -3.02 -0.03
N ASP A 128 0.11 -2.30 -1.15
CA ASP A 128 -1.04 -1.65 -1.78
C ASP A 128 -2.06 -2.68 -2.31
N TRP A 129 -1.60 -3.84 -2.79
CA TRP A 129 -2.50 -4.93 -3.18
C TRP A 129 -3.23 -5.51 -1.96
N ILE A 130 -2.53 -5.70 -0.85
CA ILE A 130 -3.10 -6.24 0.39
C ILE A 130 -4.04 -5.22 1.06
N TRP A 131 -3.73 -3.93 0.95
CA TRP A 131 -4.59 -2.82 1.34
C TRP A 131 -5.91 -2.83 0.56
N GLY A 132 -5.86 -2.87 -0.77
CA GLY A 132 -7.06 -2.81 -1.61
C GLY A 132 -7.79 -4.15 -1.83
N SER A 133 -7.21 -5.30 -1.47
CA SER A 133 -7.79 -6.62 -1.78
C SER A 133 -7.68 -7.63 -0.64
N GLY A 134 -7.22 -7.21 0.54
CA GLY A 134 -7.16 -7.99 1.76
C GLY A 134 -5.94 -8.90 1.88
N ALA A 135 -5.65 -9.29 3.12
CA ALA A 135 -4.46 -10.05 3.51
C ALA A 135 -4.32 -11.44 2.85
N ALA A 136 -5.41 -11.99 2.30
CA ALA A 136 -5.35 -13.26 1.57
C ALA A 136 -4.42 -13.21 0.35
N ARG A 137 -4.16 -12.01 -0.20
CA ARG A 137 -3.26 -11.81 -1.35
C ARG A 137 -1.79 -12.08 -1.05
N ILE A 138 -1.39 -12.15 0.23
CA ILE A 138 -0.02 -12.58 0.62
C ILE A 138 0.30 -13.95 0.01
N LYS A 139 -0.69 -14.86 -0.07
CA LYS A 139 -0.50 -16.19 -0.66
C LYS A 139 -0.18 -16.13 -2.15
N ASP A 140 -0.73 -15.17 -2.89
CA ASP A 140 -0.40 -14.99 -4.30
C ASP A 140 1.05 -14.50 -4.45
N VAL A 141 1.46 -13.54 -3.62
CA VAL A 141 2.85 -13.04 -3.61
C VAL A 141 3.84 -14.16 -3.30
N GLN A 142 3.55 -14.99 -2.30
CA GLN A 142 4.37 -16.17 -1.96
C GLN A 142 4.44 -17.18 -3.11
N TRP A 143 3.31 -17.45 -3.77
CA TRP A 143 3.27 -18.35 -4.92
C TRP A 143 4.13 -17.83 -6.07
N ILE A 144 4.04 -16.53 -6.37
CA ILE A 144 4.86 -15.87 -7.41
C ILE A 144 6.35 -15.89 -7.05
N ALA A 145 6.66 -15.70 -5.77
CA ALA A 145 8.02 -15.74 -5.25
C ALA A 145 8.60 -17.17 -5.15
N GLY A 146 7.80 -18.21 -5.43
CA GLY A 146 8.26 -19.60 -5.42
C GLY A 146 8.49 -20.16 -4.01
N VAL A 147 7.83 -19.61 -2.99
CA VAL A 147 7.93 -20.07 -1.60
C VAL A 147 6.62 -20.70 -1.14
N LYS A 148 6.63 -21.32 0.05
CA LYS A 148 5.42 -21.88 0.68
C LYS A 148 4.31 -20.83 0.79
N THR A 149 3.09 -21.21 0.41
CA THR A 149 1.91 -20.32 0.30
C THR A 149 1.01 -20.35 1.54
N ASP A 150 1.58 -20.09 2.71
CA ASP A 150 0.87 -20.13 3.99
C ASP A 150 0.19 -18.81 4.40
N GLY A 151 0.50 -17.70 3.71
CA GLY A 151 -0.03 -16.37 4.00
C GLY A 151 0.71 -15.65 5.12
N ILE A 152 1.86 -16.16 5.57
CA ILE A 152 2.69 -15.59 6.65
C ILE A 152 4.02 -15.15 6.05
N VAL A 153 4.35 -13.85 6.13
CA VAL A 153 5.63 -13.36 5.64
C VAL A 153 6.76 -13.75 6.60
N GLY A 154 7.36 -14.92 6.35
CA GLY A 154 8.49 -15.47 7.11
C GLY A 154 9.86 -15.10 6.53
N LYS A 155 10.92 -15.64 7.13
CA LYS A 155 12.30 -15.46 6.65
C LYS A 155 12.50 -15.92 5.21
N ASP A 156 11.86 -17.02 4.80
CA ASP A 156 11.98 -17.53 3.44
C ASP A 156 11.26 -16.65 2.43
N THR A 157 10.09 -16.09 2.79
CA THR A 157 9.42 -15.07 1.95
C THR A 157 10.32 -13.86 1.78
N LEU A 158 10.87 -13.29 2.86
CA LEU A 158 11.78 -12.14 2.77
C LEU A 158 13.04 -12.44 1.95
N ARG A 159 13.63 -13.64 2.10
CA ARG A 159 14.78 -14.06 1.29
C ARG A 159 14.43 -14.09 -0.20
N ALA A 160 13.24 -14.58 -0.56
CA ALA A 160 12.78 -14.59 -1.94
C ALA A 160 12.49 -13.17 -2.48
N LEU A 161 11.91 -12.29 -1.67
CA LEU A 161 11.63 -10.90 -2.06
C LEU A 161 12.92 -10.08 -2.26
N ASN A 162 13.93 -10.29 -1.43
CA ASN A 162 15.18 -9.52 -1.43
C ASN A 162 16.31 -10.15 -2.27
N GLY A 163 16.23 -11.46 -2.55
CA GLY A 163 17.29 -12.21 -3.24
C GLY A 163 17.22 -12.19 -4.76
N GLY A 164 16.12 -11.73 -5.36
CA GLY A 164 15.91 -11.69 -6.81
C GLY A 164 16.18 -10.32 -7.43
N ILE A 165 15.95 -10.21 -8.74
CA ILE A 165 15.90 -8.92 -9.46
C ILE A 165 14.54 -8.28 -9.15
N PRO A 166 14.48 -7.15 -8.41
CA PRO A 166 13.21 -6.57 -7.95
C PRO A 166 12.24 -6.26 -9.08
N GLU A 167 12.73 -5.80 -10.22
CA GLU A 167 11.93 -5.42 -11.39
C GLU A 167 11.23 -6.62 -12.04
N GLU A 168 11.86 -7.79 -12.04
CA GLU A 168 11.24 -9.01 -12.56
C GLU A 168 10.09 -9.46 -11.66
N LEU A 169 10.33 -9.47 -10.34
CA LEU A 169 9.31 -9.85 -9.37
C LEU A 169 8.16 -8.83 -9.34
N PHE A 170 8.48 -7.54 -9.42
CA PHE A 170 7.51 -6.46 -9.57
C PHE A 170 6.61 -6.70 -10.78
N SER A 171 7.19 -7.01 -11.95
CA SER A 171 6.43 -7.27 -13.18
C SER A 171 5.51 -8.48 -13.06
N LYS A 172 5.97 -9.57 -12.44
CA LYS A 172 5.16 -10.78 -12.20
C LYS A 172 3.98 -10.49 -11.25
N ILE A 173 4.23 -9.76 -10.15
CA ILE A 173 3.18 -9.36 -9.19
C ILE A 173 2.18 -8.40 -9.84
N TYR A 174 2.66 -7.43 -10.61
CA TYR A 174 1.81 -6.50 -11.36
C TYR A 174 0.83 -7.26 -12.27
N ILE A 175 1.34 -8.18 -13.09
CA ILE A 175 0.50 -8.99 -14.01
C ILE A 175 -0.50 -9.84 -13.22
N ALA A 176 -0.07 -10.47 -12.13
CA ALA A 176 -0.97 -11.26 -11.28
C ALA A 176 -2.10 -10.41 -10.68
N ARG A 177 -1.80 -9.18 -10.27
CA ARG A 177 -2.80 -8.23 -9.75
C ARG A 177 -3.77 -7.75 -10.84
N VAL A 178 -3.31 -7.50 -12.06
CA VAL A 178 -4.20 -7.22 -13.21
C VAL A 178 -5.14 -8.39 -13.46
N CYS A 179 -4.62 -9.63 -13.47
CA CYS A 179 -5.44 -10.84 -13.61
C CYS A 179 -6.44 -11.01 -12.47
N HIS A 180 -6.07 -10.66 -11.24
CA HIS A 180 -6.97 -10.67 -10.10
C HIS A 180 -8.12 -9.67 -10.29
N TYR A 181 -7.84 -8.44 -10.71
CA TYR A 181 -8.88 -7.44 -10.99
C TYR A 181 -9.85 -7.89 -12.07
N ARG A 182 -9.36 -8.48 -13.16
CA ARG A 182 -10.21 -9.02 -14.25
C ARG A 182 -11.18 -10.11 -13.80
N LYS A 183 -10.87 -10.84 -12.72
CA LYS A 183 -11.73 -11.88 -12.15
C LYS A 183 -12.75 -11.35 -11.13
N SER A 184 -12.65 -10.08 -10.75
CA SER A 184 -13.56 -9.49 -9.76
C SER A 184 -14.96 -9.28 -10.34
N LYS A 185 -16.00 -9.63 -9.56
CA LYS A 185 -17.41 -9.46 -9.96
C LYS A 185 -17.82 -8.01 -10.16
N VAL A 186 -17.10 -7.08 -9.53
CA VAL A 186 -17.38 -5.63 -9.57
C VAL A 186 -16.40 -4.87 -10.47
N ALA A 187 -15.60 -5.61 -11.24
CA ALA A 187 -14.64 -5.07 -12.20
C ALA A 187 -15.30 -4.11 -13.21
N TRP A 188 -16.53 -4.39 -13.65
CA TRP A 188 -17.26 -3.55 -14.61
C TRP A 188 -17.37 -2.08 -14.16
N LYS A 189 -17.40 -1.82 -12.84
CA LYS A 189 -17.51 -0.48 -12.25
C LYS A 189 -16.15 0.12 -11.93
N TYR A 190 -15.27 -0.66 -11.29
CA TYR A 190 -14.06 -0.11 -10.66
C TYR A 190 -12.76 -0.34 -11.42
N MET A 191 -12.74 -1.21 -12.45
CA MET A 191 -11.52 -1.63 -13.15
C MET A 191 -10.66 -0.45 -13.61
N LYS A 192 -11.28 0.58 -14.21
CA LYS A 192 -10.54 1.75 -14.70
C LYS A 192 -9.80 2.47 -13.57
N GLY A 193 -10.41 2.60 -12.39
CA GLY A 193 -9.78 3.19 -11.22
C GLY A 193 -8.64 2.34 -10.69
N TRP A 194 -8.88 1.04 -10.53
CA TRP A 194 -7.90 0.09 -10.03
C TRP A 194 -6.66 -0.03 -10.92
N LEU A 195 -6.83 -0.08 -12.24
CA LEU A 195 -5.71 -0.13 -13.18
C LEU A 195 -4.89 1.16 -13.14
N ARG A 196 -5.53 2.35 -13.08
CA ARG A 196 -4.79 3.61 -12.94
C ARG A 196 -3.97 3.66 -11.65
N ARG A 197 -4.50 3.17 -10.53
CA ARG A 197 -3.75 3.06 -9.26
C ARG A 197 -2.54 2.17 -9.40
N LEU A 198 -2.74 1.00 -10.00
CA LEU A 198 -1.68 0.03 -10.19
C LEU A 198 -0.59 0.54 -11.15
N GLU A 199 -0.97 1.17 -12.26
CA GLU A 199 -0.05 1.78 -13.24
C GLU A 199 0.78 2.93 -12.66
N ALA A 200 0.27 3.61 -11.63
CA ALA A 200 0.99 4.69 -10.97
C ALA A 200 2.20 4.19 -10.17
N ILE A 201 2.21 2.94 -9.69
CA ILE A 201 3.29 2.40 -8.85
C ILE A 201 4.52 2.09 -9.72
N ARG A 202 5.71 2.57 -9.32
CA ARG A 202 6.96 2.33 -10.05
C ARG A 202 7.95 1.44 -9.27
N PRO A 203 8.78 0.63 -9.97
CA PRO A 203 9.79 -0.22 -9.33
C PRO A 203 10.81 0.54 -8.47
N ASP A 204 11.09 1.79 -8.83
CA ASP A 204 12.03 2.66 -8.11
C ASP A 204 11.43 3.31 -6.84
N GLY A 205 10.21 2.95 -6.46
CA GLY A 205 9.53 3.47 -5.27
C GLY A 205 8.81 4.80 -5.45
N THR A 206 8.86 5.40 -6.65
CA THR A 206 8.12 6.62 -6.99
C THR A 206 6.73 6.32 -7.54
N PHE A 207 5.91 7.37 -7.75
CA PHE A 207 4.61 7.24 -8.40
C PHE A 207 4.53 8.08 -9.68
N LEU A 208 3.86 7.60 -10.72
CA LEU A 208 3.50 8.38 -11.89
C LEU A 208 2.01 8.70 -11.89
N ILE A 209 1.65 9.94 -11.58
CA ILE A 209 0.26 10.40 -11.50
C ILE A 209 0.09 11.55 -12.50
N TYR A 210 -0.83 11.37 -13.46
CA TYR A 210 -1.10 12.34 -14.55
C TYR A 210 0.17 12.84 -15.27
N GLY A 211 1.13 11.94 -15.52
CA GLY A 211 2.39 12.26 -16.20
C GLY A 211 3.44 12.93 -15.31
N ARG A 212 3.14 13.18 -14.03
CA ARG A 212 4.08 13.72 -13.05
C ARG A 212 4.66 12.62 -12.18
N ARG A 213 5.97 12.70 -11.96
CA ARG A 213 6.69 11.82 -11.04
C ARG A 213 6.60 12.38 -9.62
N ILE A 214 5.91 11.66 -8.76
CA ILE A 214 5.80 11.96 -7.33
C ILE A 214 6.89 11.17 -6.61
N VAL A 215 7.77 11.88 -5.91
CA VAL A 215 8.82 11.31 -5.08
C VAL A 215 8.41 11.52 -3.62
N PRO A 216 7.95 10.46 -2.91
CA PRO A 216 7.57 10.59 -1.51
C PRO A 216 8.79 10.98 -0.65
N PHE A 217 8.55 11.75 0.40
CA PHE A 217 9.59 12.18 1.34
C PHE A 217 10.31 10.99 2.00
N SER A 218 11.52 11.24 2.49
CA SER A 218 12.33 10.28 3.26
C SER A 218 12.04 10.37 4.73
#